data_AF-A0A7D5GNP1-F1
#
_entry.id   AF-A0A7D5GNP1-F1
#
_cell.length_a   1.000
_cell.length_b   1.000
_cell.length_c   1.000
_cell.angle_alpha   90.00
_cell.angle_beta   90.00
_cell.angle_gamma   90.00
#
_symmetry.space_group_name_H-M   'P 1'
#
loop_
_entity.id
_entity.type
_entity.pdbx_description
1 polymer ?
#
loop_
_entity_poly.entity_id
_entity_poly.type
_entity_poly.pdbx_seq_one_letter_code
_entity_poly.pdbx_strand_id
1 'polypeptide(L)' 'MSLELARIGECDTPLCEDDAETITPEGYVCSSCASEIAAEYDQASERNHTEQRASR' A
#
# COMPACT_ATOMS: atom_id res chain seq x y z
N MET A 1 -8.55 26.61 21.64
CA MET A 1 -8.76 25.45 20.75
C MET A 1 -7.55 25.36 19.85
N SER A 2 -6.53 24.60 20.28
CA SER A 2 -5.37 24.32 19.42
C SER A 2 -5.80 23.19 18.50
N LEU A 3 -5.95 23.49 17.21
CA LEU A 3 -6.02 22.47 16.19
C LEU A 3 -4.63 21.84 16.16
N GLU A 4 -4.42 20.81 16.96
CA GLU A 4 -3.31 19.89 16.72
C GLU A 4 -3.58 19.30 15.34
N LEU A 5 -2.98 19.92 14.32
CA LEU A 5 -2.83 19.34 13.00
C LEU A 5 -2.40 17.90 13.27
N ALA A 6 -3.31 16.95 12.99
CA ALA A 6 -3.02 15.53 13.10
C ALA A 6 -1.67 15.36 12.42
N ARG A 7 -0.64 15.01 13.21
CA ARG A 7 0.71 14.87 12.67
C ARG A 7 0.55 13.89 11.53
N ILE A 8 0.81 14.35 10.32
CA ILE A 8 0.89 13.46 9.17
C ILE A 8 1.94 12.43 9.61
N GLY A 9 1.49 11.18 9.78
CA GLY A 9 2.39 10.12 10.25
C GLY A 9 3.50 9.96 9.24
N GLU A 10 4.69 9.60 9.69
CA GLU A 10 5.73 9.15 8.76
C GLU A 10 5.26 7.84 8.10
N CYS A 11 5.65 7.61 6.85
CA CYS A 11 5.35 6.37 6.15
C CYS A 11 5.81 5.17 7.00
N ASP A 12 4.90 4.23 7.26
CA ASP A 12 5.21 3.00 8.00
C ASP A 12 6.17 2.07 7.22
N THR A 13 6.48 2.39 5.95
CA THR A 13 7.41 1.60 5.13
C THR A 13 8.85 1.81 5.62
N PRO A 14 9.58 0.74 6.00
CA PRO A 14 10.97 0.86 6.43
C PRO A 14 11.82 1.55 5.35
N LEU A 15 12.64 2.53 5.77
CA LEU A 15 13.52 3.33 4.90
C LEU A 15 12.80 4.36 4.02
N CYS A 16 11.47 4.48 4.10
CA CYS A 16 10.73 5.56 3.46
C CYS A 16 10.61 6.73 4.45
N GLU A 17 11.12 7.90 4.06
CA GLU A 17 11.07 9.12 4.86
C GLU A 17 9.94 10.07 4.40
N ASP A 18 9.08 9.59 3.50
CA ASP A 18 7.95 10.36 3.00
C ASP A 18 6.80 10.43 4.01
N ASP A 19 5.97 11.45 3.86
CA ASP A 19 4.74 11.62 4.62
C ASP A 19 3.73 10.51 4.27
N ALA A 20 3.12 9.90 5.28
CA ALA A 20 2.05 8.94 5.08
C ALA A 20 0.77 9.65 4.63
N GLU A 21 0.16 9.14 3.57
CA GLU A 21 -1.01 9.76 2.93
C GLU A 21 -2.17 8.77 2.82
N THR A 22 -1.88 7.47 2.73
CA THR A 22 -2.83 6.41 2.35
C THR A 22 -2.82 5.25 3.35
N ILE A 23 -4.02 4.81 3.76
CA ILE A 23 -4.17 3.61 4.59
C ILE A 23 -4.21 2.38 3.68
N THR A 24 -3.29 1.45 3.90
CA THR A 24 -3.20 0.15 3.21
C THR A 24 -3.37 -0.99 4.22
N PRO A 25 -3.58 -2.23 3.77
CA PRO A 25 -3.61 -3.40 4.67
C PRO A 25 -2.33 -3.58 5.49
N GLU A 26 -1.18 -3.12 4.97
CA GLU A 26 0.13 -3.24 5.60
C GLU A 26 0.43 -2.11 6.60
N GLY A 27 -0.33 -1.00 6.55
CA GLY A 27 -0.12 0.18 7.41
C GLY A 27 -0.48 1.50 6.76
N TYR A 28 -0.13 2.61 7.42
CA TYR A 28 -0.29 3.96 6.88
C TYR A 28 0.98 4.39 6.14
N VAL A 29 0.88 4.52 4.82
CA VAL A 29 2.05 4.69 3.94
C VAL A 29 1.86 5.87 2.97
N CYS A 30 2.94 6.35 2.37
CA CYS A 30 2.88 7.37 1.33
C CYS A 30 2.20 6.85 0.06
N SER A 31 1.78 7.77 -0.82
CA SER A 31 1.11 7.43 -2.09
C SER A 31 1.94 6.54 -3.02
N SER A 32 3.27 6.68 -3.00
CA SER A 32 4.19 5.85 -3.80
C SER A 32 4.21 4.41 -3.31
N CYS A 33 4.43 4.19 -2.01
CA CYS A 33 4.43 2.86 -1.41
C CYS A 33 3.07 2.18 -1.54
N ALA A 34 1.97 2.92 -1.39
CA ALA A 34 0.62 2.37 -1.60
C ALA A 34 0.42 1.85 -3.04
N SER A 35 0.96 2.56 -4.02
CA SER A 35 0.84 2.16 -5.44
C SER A 35 1.63 0.88 -5.74
N GLU A 36 2.83 0.74 -5.15
CA GLU A 36 3.64 -0.49 -5.29
C GLU A 36 2.95 -1.69 -4.64
N ILE A 37 2.43 -1.53 -3.41
CA ILE A 37 1.67 -2.58 -2.72
C ILE A 37 0.47 -3.01 -3.56
N ALA A 38 -0.30 -2.07 -4.10
CA ALA A 38 -1.44 -2.39 -4.96
C ALA A 38 -1.03 -3.17 -6.21
N ALA A 39 0.06 -2.78 -6.87
CA ALA A 39 0.58 -3.48 -8.05
C ALA A 39 0.99 -4.93 -7.73
N GLU A 40 1.58 -5.20 -6.56
CA GLU A 40 1.93 -6.56 -6.15
C GLU A 40 0.68 -7.43 -5.89
N TYR A 41 -0.36 -6.86 -5.29
CA TYR A 41 -1.64 -7.56 -5.11
C TYR A 41 -2.33 -7.88 -6.45
N ASP A 42 -2.32 -6.93 -7.39
CA ASP A 42 -2.89 -7.15 -8.72
C ASP A 42 -2.13 -8.25 -9.47
N GLN A 43 -0.80 -8.23 -9.45
CA GLN A 43 0.03 -9.29 -10.05
C GLN A 43 -0.16 -10.66 -9.38
N ALA A 44 -0.38 -10.70 -8.06
CA ALA A 44 -0.71 -11.93 -7.36
C ALA A 44 -2.08 -12.50 -7.81
N SER A 45 -3.06 -11.61 -8.03
CA SER A 45 -4.37 -11.97 -8.55
C SER A 45 -4.28 -12.57 -9.97
N GLU A 46 -3.54 -11.95 -10.87
CA GLU A 46 -3.39 -12.42 -12.27
C GLU A 46 -2.73 -13.80 -12.37
N ARG A 47 -1.72 -14.06 -11.53
CA ARG A 47 -1.06 -15.37 -11.47
C ARG A 47 -2.04 -16.47 -11.02
N ASN A 48 -2.85 -16.20 -10.01
CA ASN A 48 -3.84 -17.15 -9.52
C ASN A 48 -4.94 -17.45 -10.56
N HIS A 49 -5.36 -16.43 -11.31
CA HIS A 49 -6.36 -16.60 -12.38
C HIS A 49 -5.83 -17.38 -13.59
N THR A 50 -4.54 -17.28 -13.89
CA THR A 50 -3.91 -17.98 -15.03
C THR A 50 -3.76 -19.48 -14.74
N GLU A 51 -3.38 -19.85 -13.53
CA GLU A 51 -3.25 -21.26 -13.11
C GLU A 51 -4.61 -21.99 -13.11
N GLN A 52 -5.69 -21.29 -12.75
CA GLN A 52 -7.05 -21.86 -12.78
C GLN A 52 -7.59 -22.11 -14.20
N ARG A 53 -7.09 -21.40 -15.22
CA ARG A 53 -7.49 -21.61 -16.63
C ARG A 53 -6.74 -22.75 -17.31
N ALA A 54 -5.51 -23.05 -16.87
CA ALA A 54 -4.70 -24.13 -17.44
C ALA A 54 -5.10 -25.54 -16.97
N SER A 55 -5.92 -25.63 -15.91
CA SER A 55 -6.40 -26.90 -15.34
C SER A 55 -7.85 -27.26 -15.77
N ARG A 56 -8.40 -26.62 -16.80
CA ARG A 56 -9.77 -26.87 -17.31
C ARG A 56 -9.77 -27.54 -18.68
#